data_AF-A0A2M8FM45-F1
#
_entry.id   AF-A0A2M8FM45-F1
#
_cell.length_a   1.000
_cell.length_b   1.000
_cell.length_c   1.000
_cell.angle_alpha   90.00
_cell.angle_beta   90.00
_cell.angle_gamma   90.00
#
_symmetry.space_group_name_H-M   'P 1'
#
loop_
_entity.id
_entity.type
_entity.pdbx_description
1 polymer ?
#
loop_
_entity_poly.entity_id
_entity_poly.type
_entity_poly.pdbx_seq_one_letter_code
_entity_poly.pdbx_strand_id
1 'polypeptide(L)'
;MFLDRSNEAKSYLESVSKKRIDLQIKEDGKQLEELKRTKAMSYTLFNLKAYFKLSVLADKVGLDLWNYNGKNGGSIRKALDYFLPFVQDSTKWEYQQIESFKNDDVYPLLVIAKKKYDEKTYGDWIRKIFPDNIKISIPNFL
;
A
#
# COMPACT_ATOMS: atom_id res chain seq x y z
N MET A 1 -2.28 20.70 -7.74
CA MET A 1 -3.04 20.96 -6.51
C MET A 1 -2.53 22.18 -5.78
N PHE A 2 -1.29 22.21 -5.27
CA PHE A 2 -0.76 23.42 -4.61
C PHE A 2 -0.73 24.67 -5.51
N LEU A 3 -0.47 24.48 -6.81
CA LEU A 3 -0.47 25.55 -7.82
C LEU A 3 -1.85 25.75 -8.49
N ASP A 4 -2.95 25.27 -7.88
CA ASP A 4 -4.33 25.29 -8.42
C ASP A 4 -4.56 24.64 -9.80
N ARG A 5 -3.54 23.97 -10.35
CA ARG A 5 -3.61 23.17 -11.60
C ARG A 5 -4.20 21.78 -11.36
N SER A 6 -5.43 21.71 -10.89
CA SER A 6 -6.07 20.44 -10.47
C SER A 6 -6.37 19.49 -11.63
N ASN A 7 -6.78 20.02 -12.78
CA ASN A 7 -7.03 19.19 -13.98
C ASN A 7 -5.75 18.53 -14.50
N GLU A 8 -4.65 19.28 -14.53
CA GLU A 8 -3.35 18.73 -14.97
C GLU A 8 -2.81 17.72 -13.96
N ALA A 9 -2.98 17.98 -12.66
CA ALA A 9 -2.64 17.02 -11.62
C ALA A 9 -3.44 15.72 -11.77
N LYS A 10 -4.74 15.80 -12.12
CA LYS A 10 -5.58 14.63 -12.40
C LYS A 10 -5.05 13.82 -13.57
N SER A 11 -4.82 14.45 -14.72
CA SER A 11 -4.31 13.79 -15.93
C SER A 11 -2.93 13.14 -15.69
N TYR A 12 -2.06 13.81 -14.95
CA TYR A 12 -0.76 13.27 -14.59
C TYR A 12 -0.86 12.08 -13.63
N LEU A 13 -1.65 12.21 -12.55
CA LEU A 13 -1.89 11.12 -11.59
C LEU A 13 -2.48 9.90 -12.27
N GLU A 14 -3.46 10.09 -13.16
CA GLU A 14 -4.09 8.99 -13.88
C GLU A 14 -3.09 8.25 -14.77
N SER A 15 -2.37 8.96 -15.62
CA SER A 15 -1.43 8.33 -16.57
C SER A 15 -0.27 7.63 -15.87
N VAL A 16 0.34 8.26 -14.87
CA VAL A 16 1.52 7.72 -14.20
C VAL A 16 1.17 6.62 -13.22
N SER A 17 0.12 6.79 -12.41
CA SER A 17 -0.21 5.82 -11.37
C SER A 17 -0.73 4.52 -11.97
N LYS A 18 -1.62 4.59 -12.95
CA LYS A 18 -2.16 3.39 -13.64
C LYS A 18 -1.03 2.61 -14.32
N LYS A 19 -0.16 3.30 -15.07
CA LYS A 19 1.01 2.67 -15.70
C LYS A 19 1.94 2.00 -14.69
N ARG A 20 2.17 2.62 -13.52
CA ARG A 20 3.00 2.02 -12.46
C ARG A 20 2.34 0.78 -11.87
N ILE A 21 1.04 0.82 -11.56
CA ILE A 21 0.30 -0.33 -11.04
C ILE A 21 0.36 -1.49 -12.04
N ASP A 22 0.07 -1.23 -13.32
CA ASP A 22 0.12 -2.23 -14.41
C ASP A 22 1.48 -2.93 -14.53
N LEU A 23 2.58 -2.21 -14.28
CA LEU A 23 3.93 -2.75 -14.45
C LEU A 23 4.47 -3.41 -13.17
N GLN A 24 4.12 -2.89 -12.00
CA GLN A 24 4.81 -3.25 -10.74
C GLN A 24 4.01 -4.21 -9.86
N ILE A 25 2.68 -4.27 -9.99
CA ILE A 25 1.84 -5.15 -9.16
C ILE A 25 1.27 -6.26 -10.03
N LYS A 26 1.53 -7.52 -9.66
CA LYS A 26 0.98 -8.70 -10.32
C LYS A 26 -0.45 -8.99 -9.87
N GLU A 27 -1.13 -9.90 -10.58
CA GLU A 27 -2.50 -10.30 -10.27
C GLU A 27 -2.67 -10.91 -8.86
N ASP A 28 -1.61 -11.47 -8.30
CA ASP A 28 -1.54 -12.03 -6.94
C ASP A 28 -1.08 -11.01 -5.90
N GLY A 29 -0.87 -9.74 -6.30
CA GLY A 29 -0.41 -8.66 -5.43
C GLY A 29 1.10 -8.53 -5.29
N LYS A 30 1.88 -9.47 -5.85
CA LYS A 30 3.35 -9.41 -5.73
C LYS A 30 3.93 -8.20 -6.44
N GLN A 31 4.97 -7.65 -5.82
CA GLN A 31 5.77 -6.56 -6.35
C GLN A 31 7.15 -7.09 -6.73
N LEU A 32 7.26 -7.75 -7.91
CA LEU A 32 8.42 -8.59 -8.24
C LEU A 32 9.76 -7.88 -8.17
N GLU A 33 9.83 -6.60 -8.53
CA GLU A 33 11.08 -5.82 -8.43
C GLU A 33 11.48 -5.53 -6.98
N GLU A 34 10.51 -5.39 -6.08
CA GLU A 34 10.77 -5.19 -4.65
C GLU A 34 11.17 -6.50 -3.96
N LEU A 35 10.61 -7.63 -4.41
CA LEU A 35 10.94 -8.97 -3.90
C LEU A 35 12.39 -9.39 -4.21
N LYS A 36 13.01 -8.82 -5.25
CA LYS A 36 14.42 -9.05 -5.61
C LYS A 36 15.41 -8.26 -4.75
N ARG A 37 14.94 -7.36 -3.88
CA ARG A 37 15.80 -6.46 -3.10
C ARG A 37 16.33 -7.17 -1.86
N THR A 38 17.46 -6.69 -1.35
CA THR A 38 18.08 -7.22 -0.13
C THR A 38 17.27 -6.95 1.14
N LYS A 39 16.37 -5.96 1.09
CA LYS A 39 15.40 -5.61 2.14
C LYS A 39 13.98 -5.71 1.60
N ALA A 40 13.62 -6.87 1.07
CA ALA A 40 12.42 -7.06 0.25
C ALA A 40 11.11 -6.65 0.95
N MET A 41 10.94 -6.94 2.25
CA MET A 41 9.75 -6.48 2.99
C MET A 41 9.72 -4.94 3.11
N SER A 42 10.86 -4.34 3.44
CA SER A 42 10.98 -2.89 3.56
C SER A 42 10.66 -2.17 2.25
N TYR A 43 11.14 -2.70 1.11
CA TYR A 43 10.84 -2.15 -0.21
C TYR A 43 9.37 -2.38 -0.62
N THR A 44 8.80 -3.55 -0.31
CA THR A 44 7.38 -3.85 -0.53
C THR A 44 6.48 -2.86 0.22
N LEU A 45 6.77 -2.59 1.49
CA LEU A 45 6.04 -1.59 2.29
C LEU A 45 6.28 -0.16 1.80
N PHE A 46 7.51 0.19 1.43
CA PHE A 46 7.85 1.51 0.90
C PHE A 46 7.02 1.84 -0.35
N ASN A 47 6.91 0.89 -1.28
CA ASN A 47 6.15 1.09 -2.50
C ASN A 47 4.62 1.10 -2.23
N LEU A 48 4.12 0.26 -1.31
CA LEU A 48 2.73 0.35 -0.83
C LEU A 48 2.40 1.73 -0.24
N LYS A 49 3.28 2.29 0.60
CA LYS A 49 3.14 3.65 1.15
C LYS A 49 3.04 4.68 0.04
N ALA A 50 3.84 4.56 -1.02
CA ALA A 50 3.78 5.46 -2.17
C ALA A 50 2.43 5.37 -2.90
N TYR A 51 1.92 4.16 -3.14
CA TYR A 51 0.60 3.97 -3.77
C TYR A 51 -0.57 4.49 -2.93
N PHE A 52 -0.53 4.30 -1.62
CA PHE A 52 -1.53 4.87 -0.70
C PHE A 52 -1.51 6.40 -0.76
N LYS A 53 -0.32 7.01 -0.75
CA LYS A 53 -0.18 8.47 -0.90
C LYS A 53 -0.72 8.96 -2.25
N LEU A 54 -0.38 8.29 -3.35
CA LEU A 54 -0.92 8.63 -4.67
C LEU A 54 -2.45 8.54 -4.70
N SER A 55 -3.03 7.52 -4.06
CA SER A 55 -4.48 7.33 -4.03
C SER A 55 -5.20 8.37 -3.17
N VAL A 56 -4.60 8.81 -2.06
CA VAL A 56 -5.13 9.95 -1.29
C VAL A 56 -5.04 11.25 -2.10
N LEU A 57 -3.97 11.47 -2.86
CA LEU A 57 -3.87 12.63 -3.75
C LEU A 57 -4.89 12.54 -4.91
N ALA A 58 -5.17 11.34 -5.40
CA ALA A 58 -6.15 11.08 -6.45
C ALA A 58 -7.59 11.36 -5.98
N ASP A 59 -7.93 11.02 -4.73
CA ASP A 59 -9.22 11.37 -4.12
C ASP A 59 -9.51 12.88 -4.22
N LYS A 60 -8.49 13.72 -3.96
CA LYS A 60 -8.61 15.20 -3.98
C LYS A 60 -8.94 15.76 -5.37
N VAL A 61 -8.76 14.97 -6.43
CA VAL A 61 -9.08 15.35 -7.82
C VAL A 61 -10.16 14.45 -8.44
N GLY A 62 -10.87 13.68 -7.61
CA GLY A 62 -11.96 12.79 -8.05
C GLY A 62 -11.48 11.70 -9.00
N LEU A 63 -10.31 11.12 -8.74
CA LEU A 63 -9.78 9.94 -9.43
C LEU A 63 -9.73 8.77 -8.43
N ASP A 64 -10.44 7.69 -8.75
CA ASP A 64 -10.45 6.49 -7.92
C ASP A 64 -9.31 5.53 -8.32
N LEU A 65 -8.20 5.61 -7.59
CA LEU A 65 -7.11 4.64 -7.69
C LEU A 65 -7.28 3.45 -6.73
N TRP A 66 -8.13 3.57 -5.71
CA TRP A 66 -8.34 2.52 -4.73
C TRP A 66 -8.93 1.28 -5.40
N ASN A 67 -9.94 1.47 -6.27
CA ASN A 67 -10.62 0.40 -6.99
C ASN A 67 -10.08 0.15 -8.41
N TYR A 68 -8.96 0.77 -8.77
CA TYR A 68 -8.34 0.52 -10.06
C TYR A 68 -7.77 -0.89 -10.13
N ASN A 69 -8.20 -1.64 -11.15
CA ASN A 69 -7.62 -2.92 -11.52
C ASN A 69 -6.76 -2.71 -12.77
N GLY A 70 -5.49 -3.04 -12.65
CA GLY A 70 -4.54 -2.99 -13.74
C GLY A 70 -4.89 -3.99 -14.84
N LYS A 71 -4.36 -3.76 -16.04
CA LYS A 71 -4.57 -4.62 -17.22
C LYS A 71 -4.09 -6.05 -16.99
N ASN A 72 -3.12 -6.22 -16.10
CA ASN A 72 -2.55 -7.50 -15.69
C ASN A 72 -3.25 -8.09 -14.45
N GLY A 73 -4.38 -7.52 -14.01
CA GLY A 73 -5.14 -7.94 -12.83
C GLY A 73 -4.59 -7.46 -11.48
N GLY A 74 -3.47 -6.72 -11.44
CA GLY A 74 -2.89 -6.18 -10.22
C GLY A 74 -3.64 -4.97 -9.67
N SER A 75 -3.61 -4.78 -8.35
CA SER A 75 -4.21 -3.60 -7.70
C SER A 75 -3.54 -3.29 -6.38
N ILE A 76 -3.68 -2.05 -5.90
CA ILE A 76 -3.15 -1.61 -4.61
C ILE A 76 -3.71 -2.47 -3.47
N ARG A 77 -5.00 -2.81 -3.55
CA ARG A 77 -5.68 -3.70 -2.59
C ARG A 77 -5.00 -5.07 -2.55
N LYS A 78 -4.80 -5.71 -3.71
CA LYS A 78 -4.14 -7.01 -3.81
C LYS A 78 -2.71 -6.98 -3.29
N ALA A 79 -1.96 -5.91 -3.56
CA ALA A 79 -0.62 -5.76 -3.02
C ALA A 79 -0.59 -5.67 -1.49
N LEU A 80 -1.57 -4.99 -0.89
CA LEU A 80 -1.72 -4.98 0.57
C LEU A 80 -2.10 -6.37 1.08
N ASP A 81 -3.13 -6.99 0.50
CA ASP A 81 -3.63 -8.31 0.92
C ASP A 81 -2.55 -9.40 0.82
N TYR A 82 -1.69 -9.35 -0.21
CA TYR A 82 -0.51 -10.21 -0.34
C TYR A 82 0.48 -10.01 0.83
N PHE A 83 0.70 -8.77 1.24
CA PHE A 83 1.74 -8.43 2.21
C PHE A 83 1.36 -8.74 3.67
N LEU A 84 0.08 -8.58 4.04
CA LEU A 84 -0.37 -8.65 5.43
C LEU A 84 -0.09 -9.97 6.16
N PRO A 85 -0.20 -11.17 5.54
CA PRO A 85 0.19 -12.42 6.18
C PRO A 85 1.65 -12.43 6.66
N PHE A 86 2.55 -11.79 5.91
CA PHE A 86 3.98 -11.72 6.23
C PHE A 86 4.31 -10.63 7.26
N VAL A 87 3.48 -9.58 7.34
CA VAL A 87 3.55 -8.62 8.44
C VAL A 87 3.14 -9.29 9.76
N GLN A 88 2.09 -10.10 9.74
CA GLN A 88 1.65 -10.85 10.92
C GLN A 88 2.70 -11.87 11.36
N ASP A 89 3.31 -12.57 10.41
CA ASP A 89 4.30 -13.61 10.66
C ASP A 89 5.44 -13.54 9.63
N SER A 90 6.49 -12.80 9.97
CA SER A 90 7.64 -12.58 9.09
C SER A 90 8.47 -13.84 8.85
N THR A 91 8.28 -14.90 9.65
CA THR A 91 9.01 -16.17 9.46
C THR A 91 8.61 -16.89 8.17
N LYS A 92 7.44 -16.56 7.63
CA LYS A 92 6.94 -17.07 6.33
C LYS A 92 7.51 -16.33 5.12
N TRP A 93 8.32 -15.29 5.33
CA TRP A 93 8.88 -14.49 4.24
C TRP A 93 10.10 -15.20 3.64
N GLU A 94 9.97 -15.67 2.40
CA GLU A 94 11.02 -16.45 1.71
C GLU A 94 12.08 -15.59 1.00
N TYR A 95 11.86 -14.27 0.91
CA TYR A 95 12.77 -13.35 0.22
C TYR A 95 13.77 -12.70 1.16
N GLN A 96 14.83 -12.11 0.60
CA GLN A 96 15.90 -11.52 1.40
C GLN A 96 15.40 -10.34 2.24
N GLN A 97 15.73 -10.35 3.53
CA GLN A 97 15.48 -9.24 4.46
C GLN A 97 16.66 -9.13 5.43
N ILE A 98 17.72 -8.45 4.99
CA ILE A 98 19.00 -8.36 5.74
C ILE A 98 18.94 -7.52 7.03
N GLU A 99 17.83 -6.81 7.26
CA GLU A 99 17.60 -6.01 8.46
C GLU A 99 16.22 -6.32 9.04
N SER A 100 16.07 -6.20 10.37
CA SER A 100 14.79 -6.41 11.03
C SER A 100 13.69 -5.52 10.45
N PHE A 101 12.55 -6.11 10.10
CA PHE A 101 11.36 -5.38 9.69
C PHE A 101 10.53 -4.97 10.92
N LYS A 102 9.99 -3.74 10.91
CA LYS A 102 9.12 -3.22 11.99
C LYS A 102 7.72 -2.99 11.44
N ASN A 103 6.72 -3.55 12.14
CA ASN A 103 5.33 -3.56 11.67
C ASN A 103 4.62 -2.21 11.85
N ASP A 104 5.08 -1.33 12.74
CA ASP A 104 4.39 -0.08 13.14
C ASP A 104 3.93 0.77 11.95
N ASP A 105 4.76 0.78 10.91
CA ASP A 105 4.57 1.53 9.68
C ASP A 105 3.43 1.03 8.78
N VAL A 106 2.89 -0.16 9.05
CA VAL A 106 1.75 -0.77 8.35
C VAL A 106 0.42 -0.29 8.93
N TYR A 107 0.39 0.11 10.20
CA TYR A 107 -0.85 0.51 10.88
C TYR A 107 -1.61 1.64 10.16
N PRO A 108 -0.97 2.74 9.71
CA PRO A 108 -1.68 3.79 8.99
C PRO A 108 -2.33 3.30 7.68
N LEU A 109 -1.70 2.36 6.97
CA LEU A 109 -2.25 1.78 5.74
C LEU A 109 -3.50 0.97 6.06
N LEU A 110 -3.49 0.17 7.12
CA LEU A 110 -4.65 -0.61 7.55
C LEU A 110 -5.82 0.30 7.97
N VAL A 111 -5.56 1.41 8.66
CA VAL A 111 -6.60 2.38 9.01
C VAL A 111 -7.24 3.01 7.76
N ILE A 112 -6.42 3.34 6.75
CA ILE A 112 -6.94 3.86 5.47
C ILE A 112 -7.70 2.76 4.72
N ALA A 113 -7.17 1.55 4.64
CA ALA A 113 -7.78 0.40 3.96
C ALA A 113 -9.13 0.02 4.59
N LYS A 114 -9.23 0.07 5.92
CA LYS A 114 -10.50 -0.09 6.66
C LYS A 114 -11.58 0.87 6.17
N LYS A 115 -11.22 2.13 5.87
CA LYS A 115 -12.15 3.15 5.37
C LYS A 115 -12.43 3.03 3.87
N LYS A 116 -11.44 2.61 3.08
CA LYS A 116 -11.48 2.64 1.61
C LYS A 116 -11.98 1.35 0.97
N TYR A 117 -11.85 0.22 1.65
CA TYR A 117 -12.10 -1.09 1.06
C TYR A 117 -13.16 -1.90 1.82
N ASP A 118 -12.87 -2.29 3.05
CA ASP A 118 -13.77 -3.12 3.85
C ASP A 118 -13.49 -2.95 5.35
N GLU A 119 -14.50 -2.53 6.10
CA GLU A 119 -14.30 -2.20 7.51
C GLU A 119 -13.88 -3.43 8.33
N LYS A 120 -14.54 -4.55 8.07
CA LYS A 120 -14.39 -5.77 8.85
C LYS A 120 -13.02 -6.41 8.62
N THR A 121 -12.65 -6.65 7.36
CA THR A 121 -11.42 -7.35 6.97
C THR A 121 -10.18 -6.65 7.49
N TYR A 122 -10.08 -5.34 7.27
CA TYR A 122 -8.91 -4.59 7.72
C TYR A 122 -8.94 -4.30 9.22
N GLY A 123 -10.13 -4.22 9.84
CA GLY A 123 -10.28 -4.24 11.29
C GLY A 123 -9.78 -5.54 11.93
N ASP A 124 -10.06 -6.68 11.29
CA ASP A 124 -9.55 -7.99 11.70
C ASP A 124 -8.02 -8.06 11.56
N TRP A 125 -7.46 -7.53 10.48
CA TRP A 125 -6.00 -7.42 10.31
C TRP A 125 -5.32 -6.54 11.36
N ILE A 126 -5.92 -5.38 11.70
CA ILE A 126 -5.41 -4.52 12.77
C ILE A 126 -5.32 -5.30 14.08
N ARG A 127 -6.39 -6.01 14.46
CA ARG A 127 -6.42 -6.81 15.69
C ARG A 127 -5.39 -7.94 15.70
N LYS A 128 -5.16 -8.58 14.55
CA LYS A 128 -4.19 -9.68 14.42
C LYS A 128 -2.74 -9.20 14.55
N ILE A 129 -2.41 -8.06 13.96
CA ILE A 129 -1.03 -7.56 13.90
C ILE A 129 -0.70 -6.70 15.12
N PHE A 130 -1.69 -6.00 15.68
CA PHE A 130 -1.53 -5.04 16.77
C PHE A 130 -2.57 -5.31 17.88
N PRO A 131 -2.44 -6.44 18.62
CA PRO A 131 -3.43 -6.87 19.61
C PRO A 131 -3.48 -6.01 20.87
N ASP A 132 -2.35 -5.39 21.25
CA ASP A 132 -2.28 -4.48 22.40
C ASP A 132 -2.40 -3.03 21.90
N ASN A 133 -3.28 -2.22 22.49
CA ASN A 133 -3.53 -0.82 22.12
C ASN A 133 -2.20 -0.02 21.98
N ILE A 134 -1.70 0.10 20.76
CA ILE A 134 -0.44 0.78 20.52
C ILE A 134 -0.66 2.27 20.70
N LYS A 135 0.21 2.91 21.49
CA LYS A 135 0.50 4.35 21.39
C LYS A 135 1.15 4.60 20.02
N ILE A 136 0.40 4.48 18.93
CA ILE A 136 0.91 4.76 17.59
C ILE A 136 1.22 6.26 17.56
N SER A 137 2.50 6.61 17.51
CA SER A 137 2.84 7.89 16.89
C SER A 137 2.40 7.75 15.44
N ILE A 138 1.48 8.62 15.02
CA ILE A 138 1.20 8.80 13.59
C ILE A 138 2.20 9.87 13.17
N PRO A 139 3.44 9.55 12.75
CA PRO A 139 4.22 10.54 12.03
C PRO A 139 3.40 10.92 10.80
N ASN A 140 3.28 12.22 10.51
CA ASN A 140 2.44 12.79 9.44
C ASN A 140 2.38 11.86 8.22
N PHE A 141 1.31 11.07 8.16
CA PHE A 141 1.08 10.12 7.07
C PHE A 141 0.39 10.82 5.87
N LEU A 142 0.27 12.15 5.93
CA LEU A 142 -0.25 13.05 4.91
C LEU A 142 0.63 14.29 4.83
#